data_AF-A0A0G0WMZ4-F1
#
_entry.id   AF-A0A0G0WMZ4-F1
#
_cell.length_a   1.000
_cell.length_b   1.000
_cell.length_c   1.000
_cell.angle_alpha   90.00
_cell.angle_beta   90.00
_cell.angle_gamma   90.00
#
_symmetry.space_group_name_H-M   'P 1'
#
loop_
_entity.id
_entity.type
_entity.pdbx_description
1 polymer ?
#
loop_
_entity_poly.entity_id
_entity_poly.type
_entity_poly.pdbx_seq_one_letter_code
_entity_poly.pdbx_strand_id
1 'polypeptide(L)'
;MRNYSIIYSKYIIKHMQTQDRVQKLVTFSPKLYSNAVARANSLGIPFAEYVRYTLIKDVEENSKNLPVVDTETEKRIGQSLKDIEEGRYTTVDPSDEKVLNTILGIKD
;
A
#
# COMPACT_ATOMS: atom_id res chain seq x y z
N MET A 1 -9.57 19.82 -2.84
CA MET A 1 -8.71 18.63 -3.07
C MET A 1 -8.83 17.62 -1.91
N ARG A 2 -10.04 17.13 -1.57
CA ARG A 2 -10.23 16.20 -0.42
C ARG A 2 -10.88 14.85 -0.76
N ASN A 3 -11.30 14.62 -2.01
CA ASN A 3 -12.19 13.50 -2.33
C ASN A 3 -11.56 12.32 -3.09
N TYR A 4 -10.35 12.45 -3.66
CA TYR A 4 -9.77 11.41 -4.54
C TYR A 4 -8.79 10.46 -3.82
N SER A 5 -8.05 10.94 -2.82
CA SER A 5 -7.28 10.12 -1.87
C SER A 5 -8.12 9.01 -1.21
N ILE A 6 -9.43 9.26 -1.05
CA ILE A 6 -10.37 8.31 -0.44
C ILE A 6 -10.58 7.08 -1.34
N ILE A 7 -10.51 7.21 -2.67
CA ILE A 7 -10.80 6.10 -3.58
C ILE A 7 -9.66 5.06 -3.54
N TYR A 8 -8.41 5.52 -3.65
CA TYR A 8 -7.23 4.65 -3.49
C TYR A 8 -7.17 4.00 -2.11
N SER A 9 -7.43 4.79 -1.07
CA SER A 9 -7.51 4.28 0.30
C SER A 9 -8.61 3.22 0.43
N LYS A 10 -9.79 3.42 -0.16
CA LYS A 10 -10.94 2.50 -0.05
C LYS A 10 -10.70 1.18 -0.79
N TYR A 11 -10.04 1.16 -1.95
CA TYR A 11 -9.67 -0.09 -2.63
C TYR A 11 -8.59 -0.87 -1.88
N ILE A 12 -7.55 -0.18 -1.37
CA ILE A 12 -6.49 -0.84 -0.57
C ILE A 12 -7.06 -1.37 0.75
N ILE A 13 -7.90 -0.58 1.45
CA ILE A 13 -8.53 -0.98 2.70
C ILE A 13 -9.52 -2.13 2.49
N LYS A 14 -10.30 -2.14 1.40
CA LYS A 14 -11.25 -3.23 1.10
C LYS A 14 -10.55 -4.58 0.91
N HIS A 15 -9.29 -4.60 0.44
CA HIS A 15 -8.48 -5.82 0.31
C HIS A 15 -7.58 -6.12 1.52
N MET A 16 -7.52 -5.23 2.52
CA MET A 16 -6.75 -5.44 3.77
C MET A 16 -7.57 -6.07 4.91
N GLN A 17 -8.89 -6.24 4.75
CA GLN A 17 -9.80 -6.59 5.86
C GLN A 17 -9.84 -8.07 6.29
N THR A 18 -8.94 -8.90 5.81
CA THR A 18 -8.75 -10.27 6.34
C THR A 18 -7.27 -10.54 6.64
N GLN A 19 -6.59 -9.57 7.24
CA GLN A 19 -5.38 -9.92 7.98
C GLN A 19 -5.81 -10.48 9.33
N ASP A 20 -5.71 -11.80 9.48
CA ASP A 20 -5.72 -12.45 10.78
C ASP A 20 -4.87 -11.62 11.76
N ARG A 21 -5.26 -11.59 13.05
CA ARG A 21 -4.44 -10.96 14.09
C ARG A 21 -3.10 -11.72 14.19
N VAL A 22 -2.14 -11.37 13.33
CA VAL A 22 -0.84 -12.02 13.24
C VAL A 22 -0.05 -11.64 14.49
N GLN A 23 0.00 -12.56 15.45
CA GLN A 23 0.88 -12.46 16.60
C GLN A 23 2.23 -13.07 16.22
N LYS A 24 3.18 -12.23 15.78
CA LYS A 24 4.56 -12.66 15.57
C LYS A 24 5.34 -12.47 16.87
N LEU A 25 5.97 -13.55 17.34
CA LEU A 25 6.96 -13.48 18.40
C LEU A 25 8.27 -12.95 17.81
N VAL A 26 8.76 -11.82 18.33
CA VAL A 26 10.03 -11.23 17.91
C VAL A 26 11.01 -11.36 19.06
N THR A 27 12.11 -12.09 18.82
CA THR A 27 13.19 -12.22 19.79
C THR A 27 14.13 -11.03 19.68
N PHE A 28 14.33 -10.34 20.81
CA PHE A 28 15.26 -9.23 20.90
C PHE A 28 16.60 -9.70 21.46
N SER A 29 17.71 -9.13 20.98
CA SER A 29 18.98 -9.28 21.69
C SER A 29 18.87 -8.61 23.07
N PRO A 30 19.57 -9.11 24.11
CA PRO A 30 19.45 -8.55 25.46
C PRO A 30 19.71 -7.04 25.53
N LYS A 31 20.72 -6.56 24.78
CA LYS A 31 21.06 -5.14 24.71
C LYS A 31 19.94 -4.30 24.09
N LEU A 32 19.35 -4.78 22.99
CA LEU A 32 18.26 -4.08 22.31
C LEU A 32 17.00 -4.04 23.18
N TYR A 33 16.68 -5.15 23.84
CA TYR A 33 15.57 -5.23 24.79
C TYR A 33 15.74 -4.21 25.93
N SER A 34 16.88 -4.22 26.61
CA SER A 34 17.14 -3.30 27.74
C SER A 34 17.04 -1.84 27.32
N ASN A 35 17.60 -1.48 26.17
CA ASN A 35 17.53 -0.11 25.65
C ASN A 35 16.10 0.31 25.33
N ALA A 36 15.33 -0.55 24.68
CA ALA A 36 13.96 -0.25 24.28
C ALA A 36 13.02 -0.18 25.50
N VAL A 37 13.21 -1.04 26.51
CA VAL A 37 12.47 -0.97 27.78
C VAL A 37 12.81 0.31 28.54
N ALA A 38 14.08 0.67 28.67
CA ALA A 38 14.49 1.91 29.31
C ALA A 38 13.85 3.13 28.64
N ARG A 39 13.79 3.14 27.30
CA ARG A 39 13.13 4.19 26.54
C ARG A 39 11.62 4.23 26.77
N ALA A 40 10.94 3.08 26.71
CA ALA A 40 9.51 2.97 26.97
C ALA A 40 9.16 3.50 28.37
N ASN A 41 9.93 3.10 29.38
CA ASN A 41 9.78 3.57 30.76
C ASN A 41 9.99 5.08 30.90
N SER A 42 10.99 5.65 30.22
CA SER A 42 11.23 7.11 30.23
C SER A 42 10.08 7.92 29.63
N LEU A 43 9.26 7.29 28.78
CA LEU A 43 8.08 7.87 28.15
C LEU A 43 6.79 7.55 28.91
N GLY A 44 6.85 6.74 29.98
CA GLY A 44 5.69 6.32 30.75
C GLY A 44 4.74 5.38 30.01
N ILE A 45 5.21 4.67 28.97
CA ILE A 45 4.39 3.78 28.16
C ILE A 45 4.85 2.31 28.27
N PRO A 46 3.95 1.33 28.14
CA PRO A 46 4.33 -0.08 28.10
C PRO A 46 5.26 -0.41 26.93
N PHE A 47 6.25 -1.28 27.16
CA PHE A 47 7.23 -1.70 26.13
C PHE A 47 6.57 -2.17 24.83
N ALA A 48 5.54 -3.02 24.90
CA ALA A 48 4.86 -3.51 23.72
C ALA A 48 4.17 -2.40 22.92
N GLU A 49 3.69 -1.35 23.59
CA GLU A 49 3.10 -0.18 22.95
C GLU A 49 4.16 0.70 22.28
N TYR A 50 5.29 0.91 22.95
CA TYR A 50 6.45 1.59 22.36
C TYR A 50 6.94 0.90 21.07
N VAL A 51 7.05 -0.43 21.07
CA VAL A 51 7.45 -1.20 19.88
C VAL A 51 6.43 -1.04 18.75
N ARG A 52 5.13 -1.18 19.06
CA ARG A 52 4.06 -0.98 18.06
C ARG A 52 4.12 0.42 17.45
N TYR A 53 4.24 1.45 18.27
CA TYR A 53 4.33 2.83 17.81
C TYR A 53 5.55 3.05 16.91
N THR A 54 6.71 2.52 17.30
CA THR A 54 7.96 2.66 16.53
C THR A 54 7.83 2.01 15.15
N LEU A 55 7.24 0.81 15.06
CA LEU A 55 7.01 0.13 13.79
C LEU A 55 6.02 0.90 12.89
N ILE A 56 4.95 1.44 13.48
CA ILE A 56 3.98 2.26 12.72
C ILE A 56 4.67 3.51 12.18
N LYS A 57 5.49 4.19 12.99
CA LYS A 57 6.22 5.38 12.57
C LYS A 57 7.20 5.13 11.45
N ASP A 58 7.95 4.03 11.53
CA ASP A 58 8.87 3.62 10.46
C ASP A 58 8.12 3.38 9.14
N VAL A 59 6.98 2.67 9.19
CA VAL A 59 6.13 2.48 8.01
C VAL A 59 5.59 3.81 7.49
N GLU A 60 5.09 4.70 8.36
CA GLU A 60 4.59 6.01 7.96
C GLU A 60 5.68 6.85 7.27
N GLU A 61 6.88 6.92 7.85
CA GLU A 61 8.00 7.70 7.30
C GLU A 61 8.47 7.15 5.96
N ASN A 62 8.57 5.82 5.83
CA ASN A 62 8.92 5.18 4.56
C ASN A 62 7.79 5.31 3.53
N SER A 63 6.52 5.34 3.96
CA SER A 63 5.38 5.49 3.05
C SER A 63 5.24 6.90 2.47
N LYS A 64 5.73 7.94 3.16
CA LYS A 64 5.73 9.32 2.65
C LYS A 64 6.60 9.49 1.41
N ASN A 65 7.61 8.63 1.25
CA ASN A 65 8.52 8.65 0.11
C ASN A 65 8.10 7.69 -1.00
N LEU A 66 6.95 7.02 -0.87
CA LEU A 66 6.40 6.26 -1.98
C LEU A 66 6.06 7.25 -3.11
N PRO A 67 6.42 6.94 -4.36
CA PRO A 67 6.07 7.79 -5.48
C PRO A 67 4.54 7.87 -5.55
N VAL A 68 4.00 9.01 -5.13
CA VAL A 68 2.61 9.36 -5.32
C VAL A 68 2.49 9.79 -6.77
N VAL A 69 1.56 9.18 -7.50
CA VAL A 69 1.25 9.60 -8.86
C VAL A 69 0.79 11.07 -8.83
N ASP A 70 1.17 11.85 -9.84
CA ASP A 70 0.66 13.20 -9.97
C ASP A 70 -0.87 13.19 -10.15
N THR A 71 -1.51 14.35 -9.93
CA THR A 71 -2.97 14.48 -9.96
C THR A 71 -3.59 14.12 -11.31
N GLU A 72 -2.86 14.31 -12.42
CA GLU A 72 -3.34 13.94 -13.75
C GLU A 72 -3.33 12.42 -13.93
N THR A 73 -2.24 11.77 -13.53
CA THR A 73 -2.12 10.31 -13.52
C THR A 73 -3.16 9.67 -12.59
N GLU A 74 -3.39 10.24 -11.41
CA GLU A 74 -4.45 9.81 -10.48
C GLU A 74 -5.84 9.85 -11.13
N LYS A 75 -6.15 10.96 -11.81
CA LYS A 75 -7.41 11.14 -12.52
C LYS A 75 -7.58 10.12 -13.65
N ARG A 76 -6.52 9.85 -14.41
CA ARG A 76 -6.53 8.86 -15.51
C ARG A 76 -6.81 7.46 -14.98
N ILE A 77 -6.13 7.04 -13.92
CA ILE A 77 -6.36 5.73 -13.29
C ILE A 77 -7.80 5.63 -12.78
N GLY A 78 -8.31 6.66 -12.10
CA GLY A 78 -9.69 6.68 -11.61
C GLY A 78 -10.72 6.55 -12.73
N GLN A 79 -10.49 7.24 -13.85
CA GLN A 79 -11.36 7.11 -15.03
C GLN A 79 -11.27 5.71 -15.64
N SER A 80 -10.07 5.14 -15.79
CA SER A 80 -9.88 3.78 -16.29
C SER A 80 -10.56 2.74 -15.40
N LEU A 81 -10.48 2.84 -14.08
CA LEU A 81 -11.18 1.92 -13.18
C LEU A 81 -12.71 1.97 -13.38
N LYS A 82 -13.26 3.19 -13.53
CA LYS A 82 -14.69 3.38 -13.83
C LYS A 82 -15.08 2.79 -15.18
N ASP A 83 -14.22 2.96 -16.19
CA ASP A 83 -14.44 2.42 -17.53
C ASP A 83 -14.40 0.88 -17.52
N ILE A 84 -13.61 0.25 -16.66
CA ILE A 84 -13.63 -1.21 -16.43
C ILE A 84 -14.97 -1.63 -15.82
N GLU A 85 -15.44 -0.95 -14.77
CA GLU A 85 -16.72 -1.28 -14.12
C GLU A 85 -17.91 -1.13 -15.07
N GLU A 86 -17.87 -0.15 -15.96
CA GLU A 86 -18.92 0.11 -16.95
C GLU A 86 -18.76 -0.74 -18.23
N GLY A 87 -17.79 -1.67 -18.27
CA GLY A 87 -17.61 -2.58 -19.40
C GLY A 87 -17.12 -1.90 -20.67
N ARG A 88 -16.44 -0.75 -20.56
CA ARG A 88 -15.94 0.05 -21.69
C ARG A 88 -14.59 -0.43 -22.24
N TYR A 89 -13.99 -1.44 -21.61
CA TYR A 89 -12.78 -2.11 -22.11
C TYR A 89 -13.12 -3.44 -22.78
N THR A 90 -12.37 -3.75 -23.84
CA THR A 90 -12.36 -5.09 -24.43
C THR A 90 -11.30 -5.93 -23.75
N THR A 91 -11.60 -7.22 -23.54
CA THR A 91 -10.58 -8.19 -23.11
C THR A 91 -9.75 -8.59 -24.32
N VAL A 92 -8.43 -8.63 -24.15
CA VAL A 92 -7.48 -9.13 -25.15
C VAL A 92 -6.74 -10.29 -24.53
N ASP A 93 -6.62 -11.41 -25.25
CA ASP A 93 -5.76 -12.51 -24.84
C ASP A 93 -4.30 -12.11 -25.10
N PRO A 94 -3.46 -11.97 -24.04
CA PRO A 94 -2.07 -11.60 -24.21
C PRO A 94 -1.23 -12.68 -24.90
N SER A 95 -1.75 -13.90 -25.05
CA SER A 95 -1.07 -15.02 -25.71
C SER A 95 -1.19 -14.97 -27.24
N ASP A 96 -2.09 -14.15 -27.77
CA ASP A 96 -2.25 -13.94 -29.22
C ASP A 96 -1.50 -12.68 -29.66
N GLU A 97 -0.19 -12.84 -29.94
CA GLU A 97 0.71 -11.76 -30.35
C GLU A 97 0.21 -11.00 -31.58
N LYS A 98 -0.52 -11.66 -32.50
CA LYS A 98 -1.04 -10.99 -33.71
C LYS A 98 -2.15 -10.02 -33.37
N VAL A 99 -3.08 -10.42 -32.51
CA VAL A 99 -4.15 -9.55 -32.02
C VAL A 99 -3.58 -8.43 -31.16
N LEU A 100 -2.59 -8.73 -30.32
CA LEU A 100 -1.93 -7.76 -29.46
C LEU A 100 -1.22 -6.66 -30.26
N ASN A 101 -0.41 -7.04 -31.26
CA ASN A 101 0.33 -6.09 -32.11
C ASN A 101 -0.61 -5.21 -32.94
N THR A 102 -1.73 -5.77 -33.41
CA THR A 102 -2.76 -5.03 -34.15
C THR A 102 -3.45 -3.98 -33.26
N ILE A 103 -3.74 -4.32 -32.01
CA ILE A 103 -4.42 -3.42 -31.06
C ILE A 103 -3.46 -2.35 -30.52
N LEU A 104 -2.20 -2.71 -30.25
CA LEU A 104 -1.20 -1.78 -29.73
C LEU A 104 -0.58 -0.89 -30.82
N GLY A 105 -0.83 -1.19 -32.10
CA GLY A 105 -0.29 -0.43 -33.22
C GLY A 105 1.23 -0.48 -33.32
N ILE A 106 1.86 -1.48 -32.71
CA ILE A 106 3.30 -1.70 -32.76
C ILE A 106 3.58 -2.39 -34.10
N LYS A 107 4.24 -1.67 -35.02
CA LYS A 107 4.78 -2.25 -36.25
C LYS A 107 6.15 -2.85 -35.93
N ASP A 108 6.34 -4.10 -36.34
CA ASP A 108 7.67 -4.75 -36.38
C ASP A 108 8.64 -3.95 -37.26
#